data_AF-A0A7V5XCK0-F1
#
_entry.id   AF-A0A7V5XCK0-F1
#
_cell.length_a   1.000
_cell.length_b   1.000
_cell.length_c   1.000
_cell.angle_alpha   90.00
_cell.angle_beta   90.00
_cell.angle_gamma   90.00
#
_symmetry.space_group_name_H-M   'P 1'
#
loop_
_entity.id
_entity.type
_entity.pdbx_description
1 polymer ?
#
loop_
_entity_poly.entity_id
_entity_poly.type
_entity_poly.pdbx_seq_one_letter_code
_entity_poly.pdbx_strand_id
1 'polypeptide(L)'
;MREGQVKDEHALAAARKTLDHYCEVLDKELAAHDYLVDDEFTAADIVVGYSIFVTKLFKALPQGHPNLEAWYKRLEARPAFQKAIAA
;
A
#
# COMPACT_ATOMS: atom_id res chain seq x y z
N MET A 1 32.11 -6.76 3.47
CA MET A 1 31.48 -6.71 2.13
C MET A 1 30.69 -8.00 1.97
N ARG A 2 29.35 -7.98 2.08
CA ARG A 2 28.56 -9.21 1.84
C ARG A 2 28.32 -9.32 0.35
N GLU A 3 28.97 -10.30 -0.27
CA GLU A 3 28.82 -10.71 -1.65
C GLU A 3 27.36 -11.05 -1.98
N GLY A 4 27.00 -10.81 -3.25
CA GLY A 4 25.64 -10.55 -3.72
C GLY A 4 24.54 -11.52 -3.30
N GLN A 5 23.39 -10.95 -2.93
CA GLN A 5 22.13 -11.67 -2.89
C GLN A 5 21.82 -12.21 -4.29
N VAL A 6 21.83 -13.54 -4.43
CA VAL A 6 21.14 -14.23 -5.51
C VAL A 6 19.66 -13.86 -5.42
N LYS A 7 19.06 -13.40 -6.52
CA LYS A 7 17.61 -13.21 -6.64
C LYS A 7 16.96 -14.57 -6.52
N ASP A 8 16.44 -14.89 -5.35
CA ASP A 8 15.59 -16.06 -5.17
C ASP A 8 14.23 -15.78 -5.83
N GLU A 9 14.05 -16.30 -7.04
CA GLU A 9 12.82 -16.11 -7.82
C GLU A 9 11.59 -16.69 -7.12
N HIS A 10 11.75 -17.79 -6.37
CA HIS A 10 10.66 -18.38 -5.60
C HIS A 10 10.27 -17.47 -4.43
N ALA A 11 11.25 -16.90 -3.72
CA ALA A 11 10.99 -15.95 -2.65
C ALA A 11 10.32 -14.67 -3.19
N LEU A 12 10.74 -14.17 -4.35
CA LEU A 12 10.12 -13.00 -5.00
C LEU A 12 8.68 -13.28 -5.44
N ALA A 13 8.42 -14.45 -6.01
CA ALA A 13 7.06 -14.85 -6.42
C ALA A 13 6.14 -15.01 -5.20
N ALA A 14 6.63 -15.64 -4.11
CA ALA A 14 5.89 -15.77 -2.86
C ALA A 14 5.59 -14.39 -2.25
N ALA A 15 6.57 -13.48 -2.21
CA ALA A 15 6.38 -12.12 -1.72
C ALA A 15 5.35 -11.34 -2.55
N ARG A 16 5.38 -11.47 -3.89
CA ARG A 16 4.39 -10.83 -4.78
C ARG A 16 2.97 -11.34 -4.49
N LYS A 17 2.80 -12.66 -4.36
CA LYS A 17 1.50 -13.27 -4.07
C LYS A 17 0.96 -12.83 -2.70
N THR A 18 1.83 -12.78 -1.69
CA THR A 18 1.45 -12.31 -0.36
C THR A 18 1.04 -10.84 -0.37
N LEU A 19 1.78 -9.99 -1.07
CA LEU A 19 1.42 -8.58 -1.23
C LEU A 19 0.06 -8.41 -1.91
N ASP A 20 -0.16 -9.13 -3.01
CA ASP A 20 -1.42 -9.12 -3.76
C ASP A 20 -2.61 -9.53 -2.88
N HIS A 21 -2.45 -10.60 -2.10
CA HIS A 21 -3.46 -11.03 -1.15
C HIS A 21 -3.81 -9.96 -0.11
N TYR A 22 -2.81 -9.25 0.44
CA TYR A 22 -3.09 -8.17 1.38
C TYR A 22 -3.78 -6.97 0.71
N CYS A 23 -3.42 -6.64 -0.52
CA CYS A 23 -4.12 -5.61 -1.30
C CYS A 23 -5.58 -6.00 -1.55
N GLU A 24 -5.86 -7.27 -1.85
CA GLU A 24 -7.21 -7.80 -2.02
C GLU A 24 -8.05 -7.69 -0.73
N VAL A 25 -7.45 -8.01 0.43
CA VAL A 25 -8.12 -7.87 1.72
C VAL A 25 -8.49 -6.41 1.98
N LEU A 26 -7.53 -5.48 1.79
CA LEU A 26 -7.79 -4.05 1.98
C LEU A 26 -8.85 -3.52 1.01
N ASP A 27 -8.81 -3.93 -0.26
CA ASP A 27 -9.77 -3.51 -1.27
C ASP A 27 -11.21 -3.93 -0.95
N LYS A 28 -11.38 -5.12 -0.35
CA LYS A 28 -12.69 -5.61 0.10
C LYS A 28 -13.24 -4.81 1.27
N GLU A 29 -12.42 -4.52 2.27
CA GLU A 29 -12.86 -3.71 3.43
C GLU A 29 -13.20 -2.28 3.00
N LEU A 30 -12.36 -1.68 2.14
CA LEU A 30 -12.55 -0.33 1.60
C LEU A 30 -13.69 -0.24 0.57
N ALA A 31 -14.34 -1.35 0.21
CA ALA A 31 -15.56 -1.32 -0.58
C ALA A 31 -16.77 -0.78 0.22
N ALA A 32 -16.73 -0.93 1.55
CA ALA A 32 -17.81 -0.53 2.44
C ALA A 32 -17.52 0.76 3.22
N HIS A 33 -16.25 1.18 3.26
CA HIS A 33 -15.77 2.23 4.16
C HIS A 33 -14.81 3.19 3.46
N ASP A 34 -14.88 4.48 3.82
CA ASP A 34 -13.98 5.49 3.27
C ASP A 34 -12.55 5.42 3.84
N TYR A 35 -12.38 4.84 5.02
CA TYR A 35 -11.08 4.65 5.69
C TYR A 35 -11.00 3.26 6.33
N LEU A 36 -9.87 2.94 6.94
CA LEU A 36 -9.66 1.61 7.52
C LEU A 36 -10.41 1.37 8.83
N VAL A 37 -10.95 2.42 9.45
CA VAL A 37 -11.74 2.35 10.68
C VAL A 37 -13.04 3.12 10.43
N ASP A 38 -14.04 2.40 9.92
CA ASP A 38 -15.29 2.98 9.43
C ASP A 38 -15.01 4.17 8.47
N ASP A 39 -15.72 5.28 8.67
CA ASP A 39 -15.61 6.48 7.82
C ASP A 39 -14.69 7.55 8.41
N GLU A 40 -13.88 7.21 9.43
CA GLU A 40 -12.96 8.14 10.06
C GLU A 40 -11.51 7.85 9.70
N PHE A 41 -10.77 8.92 9.36
CA PHE A 41 -9.33 8.80 9.18
C PHE A 41 -8.62 8.63 10.52
N THR A 42 -7.77 7.62 10.64
CA THR A 42 -7.06 7.29 11.87
C THR A 42 -5.57 7.02 11.65
N ALA A 43 -4.87 6.66 12.74
CA ALA A 43 -3.49 6.19 12.66
C ALA A 43 -3.34 4.92 11.80
N ALA A 44 -4.39 4.10 11.67
CA ALA A 44 -4.37 2.91 10.81
C ALA A 44 -4.08 3.30 9.35
N ASP A 45 -4.73 4.35 8.85
CA ASP A 45 -4.55 4.83 7.48
C ASP A 45 -3.14 5.37 7.22
N ILE A 46 -2.51 5.95 8.23
CA ILE A 46 -1.12 6.43 8.15
C ILE A 46 -0.16 5.25 8.01
N VAL A 47 -0.28 4.26 8.89
CA VAL A 47 0.62 3.10 8.93
C VAL A 47 0.48 2.26 7.67
N VAL A 48 -0.74 1.92 7.29
CA VAL A 48 -0.99 1.11 6.08
C VAL A 48 -0.72 1.93 4.82
N GLY A 49 -1.09 3.20 4.80
CA GLY A 49 -0.81 4.11 3.69
C GLY A 49 0.68 4.23 3.40
N TYR A 50 1.53 4.27 4.44
CA TYR A 50 2.98 4.26 4.26
C TYR A 50 3.50 2.97 3.59
N SER A 51 2.98 1.80 3.97
CA SER A 51 3.31 0.54 3.31
C SER A 51 2.96 0.55 1.82
N ILE A 52 1.78 1.09 1.46
CA ILE A 52 1.38 1.27 0.06
C ILE A 52 2.27 2.28 -0.67
N PHE A 53 2.63 3.40 -0.02
CA PHE A 53 3.57 4.38 -0.55
C PHE A 53 4.92 3.75 -0.92
N VAL A 54 5.53 2.99 0.01
CA VAL A 54 6.81 2.31 -0.21
C VAL A 54 6.68 1.30 -1.35
N THR A 55 5.57 0.58 -1.40
CA THR A 55 5.29 -0.39 -2.48
C THR A 55 5.19 0.30 -3.85
N LYS A 56 4.56 1.48 -3.94
CA LYS A 56 4.54 2.30 -5.17
C LYS A 56 5.94 2.81 -5.53
N LEU A 57 6.74 3.24 -4.56
CA LEU A 57 8.11 3.72 -4.78
C LEU A 57 8.99 2.64 -5.44
N PHE A 58 8.81 1.38 -5.06
CA PHE A 58 9.49 0.23 -5.66
C PHE A 58 8.81 -0.31 -6.94
N LYS A 59 7.75 0.35 -7.44
CA LYS A 59 6.94 -0.10 -8.58
C LYS A 59 6.42 -1.53 -8.40
N ALA A 60 6.08 -1.88 -7.17
CA ALA A 60 5.69 -3.22 -6.75
C ALA A 60 4.18 -3.35 -6.47
N LEU A 61 3.40 -2.26 -6.55
CA LEU A 61 1.99 -2.29 -6.19
C LEU A 61 1.18 -3.08 -7.23
N PRO A 62 0.48 -4.17 -6.84
CA PRO A 62 -0.39 -4.90 -7.75
C PRO A 62 -1.58 -4.04 -8.22
N GLN A 63 -2.02 -4.26 -9.46
CA GLN A 63 -3.17 -3.58 -10.05
C GLN A 63 -4.47 -4.35 -9.76
N GLY A 64 -5.62 -3.73 -10.01
CA GLY A 64 -6.93 -4.39 -9.91
C GLY A 64 -7.64 -4.22 -8.57
N HIS A 65 -7.24 -3.21 -7.78
CA HIS A 65 -7.77 -2.92 -6.46
C HIS A 65 -8.38 -1.50 -6.42
N PRO A 66 -9.56 -1.28 -7.03
CA PRO A 66 -10.10 0.06 -7.26
C PRO A 66 -10.45 0.82 -5.97
N ASN A 67 -10.89 0.13 -4.91
CA ASN A 67 -11.23 0.76 -3.64
C ASN A 67 -9.97 1.13 -2.87
N LEU A 68 -8.96 0.25 -2.88
CA LEU A 68 -7.63 0.56 -2.36
C LEU A 68 -7.02 1.77 -3.08
N GLU A 69 -7.13 1.82 -4.40
CA GLU A 69 -6.65 2.95 -5.20
C GLU A 69 -7.39 4.26 -4.86
N ALA A 70 -8.72 4.20 -4.69
CA ALA A 70 -9.53 5.36 -4.31
C ALA A 70 -9.18 5.89 -2.91
N TRP A 71 -9.09 4.99 -1.93
CA TRP A 71 -8.63 5.30 -0.58
C TRP A 71 -7.23 5.90 -0.59
N TYR A 72 -6.29 5.32 -1.34
CA TYR A 72 -4.93 5.82 -1.38
C TYR A 72 -4.84 7.21 -2.04
N LYS A 73 -5.63 7.47 -3.09
CA LYS A 73 -5.76 8.82 -3.68
C LYS A 73 -6.30 9.83 -2.68
N ARG A 74 -7.27 9.43 -1.83
CA ARG A 74 -7.78 10.28 -0.74
C ARG A 74 -6.66 10.62 0.25
N LEU A 75 -5.77 9.69 0.57
CA LEU A 75 -4.58 9.96 1.38
C LEU A 75 -3.61 10.93 0.70
N GLU A 76 -3.28 10.70 -0.57
CA GLU A 76 -2.37 11.54 -1.38
C GLU A 76 -2.88 12.99 -1.51
N ALA A 77 -4.19 13.20 -1.49
CA ALA A 77 -4.81 14.52 -1.57
C ALA A 77 -4.64 15.36 -0.28
N ARG A 78 -4.26 14.75 0.85
CA ARG A 78 -4.16 15.46 2.13
C ARG A 78 -2.94 16.41 2.14
N PRO A 79 -3.10 17.68 2.55
CA PRO A 79 -1.96 18.61 2.66
C PRO A 79 -0.83 18.09 3.56
N ALA A 80 -1.17 17.38 4.65
CA ALA A 80 -0.18 16.78 5.53
C ALA A 80 0.62 15.65 4.86
N PHE A 81 -0.03 14.85 4.00
CA PHE A 81 0.65 13.82 3.22
C PHE A 81 1.63 14.45 2.23
N GLN A 82 1.15 15.42 1.45
CA GLN A 82 1.96 16.14 0.46
C GLN A 82 3.17 16.82 1.12
N LYS A 83 2.99 17.43 2.29
CA LYS A 83 4.09 18.01 3.06
C LYS A 83 5.09 16.95 3.54
N ALA A 84 4.63 15.76 3.93
CA ALA A 84 5.50 14.70 4.42
C ALA A 84 6.34 14.05 3.33
N ILE A 85 5.85 14.01 2.08
CA ILE A 85 6.56 13.42 0.94
C ILE A 85 7.34 14.45 0.10
N ALA A 86 7.17 15.74 0.35
CA ALA A 86 7.94 16.79 -0.28
C ALA A 86 9.40 16.72 0.22
N ALA A 87 10.35 16.61 -0.73
CA ALA A 87 11.79 16.60 -0.46
C ALA A 87 12.32 17.99 -0.10
#